data_AF-A0A5E5AWC2-F1
#
_entry.id   AF-A0A5E5AWC2-F1
#
_cell.length_a   1.000
_cell.length_b   1.000
_cell.length_c   1.000
_cell.angle_alpha   90.00
_cell.angle_beta   90.00
_cell.angle_gamma   90.00
#
_symmetry.space_group_name_H-M   'P 1'
#
loop_
_entity.id
_entity.type
_entity.pdbx_description
1 polymer ?
#
loop_
_entity_poly.entity_id
_entity_poly.type
_entity_poly.pdbx_seq_one_letter_code
_entity_poly.pdbx_strand_id
1 'polypeptide(L)'
;MFALYPILVLASLLMTLLAWTLAPALAAVADDSGNLPRGLRWFQTFDATLDAGWQDGYLDASWGTTPLRRFLARVWWLYRNPAYGWDYVPLGVPFEAAAWRVLRYVERADLVLFIAIGRGGTFNVYYHGRWGMAKLGWKAWNRWDGIGWNATAWAGYAHIPLCFTVNPFKRITLAAAADH
;
A
#
# COMPACT_ATOMS: atom_id res chain seq x y z
N MET A 1 -17.85 -10.39 -1.51
CA MET A 1 -16.68 -9.68 -0.96
C MET A 1 -17.06 -8.61 0.07
N PHE A 2 -18.04 -7.74 -0.19
CA PHE A 2 -18.44 -6.69 0.76
C PHE A 2 -18.69 -7.20 2.19
N ALA A 3 -19.53 -8.22 2.36
CA ALA A 3 -19.83 -8.80 3.69
C ALA A 3 -18.63 -9.52 4.34
N LEU A 4 -17.67 -10.00 3.54
CA LEU A 4 -16.46 -10.66 4.05
C LEU A 4 -15.36 -9.66 4.40
N TYR A 5 -15.43 -8.43 3.88
CA TYR A 5 -14.38 -7.42 4.04
C TYR A 5 -13.95 -7.21 5.50
N PRO A 6 -14.86 -7.10 6.50
CA PRO A 6 -14.44 -6.97 7.89
C PRO A 6 -13.58 -8.15 8.39
N ILE A 7 -13.90 -9.38 7.98
CA ILE A 7 -13.13 -10.57 8.35
C ILE A 7 -11.75 -10.54 7.69
N LEU A 8 -11.67 -10.16 6.41
CA LEU A 8 -10.40 -10.03 5.69
C LEU A 8 -9.52 -8.92 6.29
N VAL A 9 -10.12 -7.81 6.73
CA VAL A 9 -9.43 -6.75 7.45
C VAL A 9 -8.84 -7.25 8.76
N LEU A 10 -9.60 -8.04 9.55
CA LEU A 10 -9.06 -8.64 10.77
C LEU A 10 -7.87 -9.55 10.48
N ALA A 11 -7.94 -10.37 9.43
CA ALA A 11 -6.81 -11.19 9.00
C ALA A 11 -5.58 -10.36 8.58
N SER A 12 -5.79 -9.28 7.82
CA SER A 12 -4.73 -8.33 7.42
C SER A 12 -4.09 -7.63 8.62
N LEU A 13 -4.90 -7.20 9.60
CA LEU A 13 -4.41 -6.55 10.83
C LEU A 13 -3.60 -7.53 11.70
N LEU A 14 -4.03 -8.79 11.81
CA LEU A 14 -3.25 -9.82 12.52
C LEU A 14 -1.90 -10.05 11.85
N MET A 15 -1.87 -10.14 10.53
CA MET A 15 -0.62 -10.27 9.77
C MET A 15 0.26 -9.02 9.87
N THR A 16 -0.33 -7.83 9.96
CA THR A 16 0.37 -6.58 10.22
C THR A 16 1.08 -6.61 11.58
N LEU A 17 0.39 -7.03 12.64
CA LEU A 17 0.98 -7.16 13.97
C LEU A 17 2.13 -8.18 14.00
N LEU A 18 1.95 -9.31 13.30
CA LEU A 18 2.99 -10.30 13.14
C LEU A 18 4.20 -9.72 12.38
N ALA A 19 3.97 -9.00 11.28
CA ALA A 19 5.03 -8.37 10.49
C ALA A 19 5.83 -7.36 11.32
N TRP A 20 5.16 -6.51 12.10
CA TRP A 20 5.82 -5.54 12.99
C TRP A 20 6.66 -6.22 14.07
N THR A 21 6.14 -7.31 14.65
CA THR A 21 6.86 -8.07 15.68
C THR A 21 8.10 -8.73 15.09
N LEU A 22 8.00 -9.27 13.87
CA LEU A 22 9.08 -9.98 13.19
C LEU A 22 10.01 -9.08 12.37
N ALA A 23 9.74 -7.78 12.23
CA ALA A 23 10.44 -6.91 11.29
C ALA A 23 11.98 -6.95 11.41
N PRO A 24 12.59 -6.89 12.62
CA PRO A 24 14.04 -7.05 12.77
C PRO A 24 14.56 -8.42 12.29
N ALA A 25 13.86 -9.50 12.62
CA ALA A 25 14.24 -10.85 12.22
C ALA A 25 14.09 -11.05 10.70
N LEU A 26 13.03 -10.52 10.10
CA LEU A 26 12.79 -10.55 8.66
C LEU A 26 13.88 -9.77 7.91
N ALA A 27 14.25 -8.57 8.38
CA ALA A 27 15.34 -7.80 7.79
C ALA A 27 16.69 -8.52 7.86
N ALA A 28 16.94 -9.30 8.92
CA ALA A 28 18.17 -10.05 9.10
C ALA A 28 18.32 -11.24 8.13
N VAL A 29 17.21 -11.81 7.65
CA VAL A 29 17.21 -12.94 6.70
C VAL A 29 17.05 -12.50 5.24
N ALA A 30 16.98 -11.19 4.98
CA ALA A 30 16.91 -10.68 3.62
C ALA A 30 18.25 -10.85 2.90
N ASP A 31 18.19 -11.26 1.64
CA ASP A 31 19.38 -11.47 0.80
C ASP A 31 20.08 -10.16 0.43
N ASP A 32 21.20 -10.27 -0.29
CA ASP A 32 21.99 -9.11 -0.72
C ASP A 32 21.24 -8.19 -1.68
N SER A 33 20.22 -8.71 -2.37
CA SER A 33 19.32 -7.94 -3.24
C SER A 33 18.12 -7.36 -2.48
N GLY A 34 18.06 -7.54 -1.15
CA GLY A 34 17.00 -7.02 -0.30
C GLY A 34 15.70 -7.81 -0.35
N ASN A 35 15.71 -9.04 -0.88
CA ASN A 35 14.52 -9.88 -0.91
C ASN A 35 14.47 -10.84 0.28
N LEU A 36 13.26 -11.08 0.76
CA LEU A 36 13.00 -12.17 1.69
C LEU A 36 13.00 -13.52 0.96
N PRO A 37 13.36 -14.62 1.67
CA PRO A 37 13.16 -15.97 1.20
C PRO A 37 11.72 -16.18 0.70
N ARG A 38 11.52 -17.01 -0.34
CA ARG A 38 10.22 -17.14 -1.03
C ARG A 38 9.03 -17.35 -0.08
N GLY A 39 9.18 -18.19 0.95
CA GLY A 39 8.13 -18.45 1.95
C GLY A 39 7.76 -17.25 2.82
N LEU A 40 8.63 -16.26 2.93
CA LEU A 40 8.45 -15.05 3.75
C LEU A 40 8.08 -13.82 2.92
N ARG A 41 7.95 -13.93 1.59
CA ARG A 41 7.60 -12.80 0.70
C ARG A 41 6.22 -12.20 0.96
N TRP A 42 5.39 -12.88 1.74
CA TRP A 42 4.13 -12.36 2.26
C TRP A 42 4.33 -11.12 3.14
N PHE A 43 5.48 -11.03 3.81
CA PHE A 43 5.89 -9.87 4.62
C PHE A 43 6.54 -8.74 3.83
N GLN A 44 7.00 -9.04 2.60
CA GLN A 44 7.62 -8.08 1.70
C GLN A 44 6.54 -7.39 0.85
N THR A 45 6.85 -6.18 0.38
CA THR A 45 6.15 -5.54 -0.73
C THR A 45 6.18 -6.42 -1.98
N PHE A 46 5.06 -6.53 -2.70
CA PHE A 46 4.98 -7.35 -3.91
C PHE A 46 5.64 -6.70 -5.12
N ASP A 47 5.84 -5.38 -5.06
CA ASP A 47 6.33 -4.51 -6.13
C ASP A 47 7.76 -3.99 -5.90
N ALA A 48 8.35 -4.29 -4.74
CA ALA A 48 9.62 -3.72 -4.32
C ALA A 48 10.40 -4.65 -3.37
N THR A 49 11.72 -4.47 -3.30
CA THR A 49 12.58 -5.13 -2.30
C THR A 49 12.55 -4.36 -0.97
N LEU A 50 13.17 -4.89 0.09
CA LEU A 50 13.31 -4.18 1.35
C LEU A 50 14.29 -2.99 1.27
N ASP A 51 15.10 -2.92 0.22
CA ASP A 51 16.05 -1.83 -0.03
C ASP A 51 15.42 -0.65 -0.77
N ALA A 52 14.18 -0.79 -1.26
CA ALA A 52 13.41 0.26 -1.92
C ALA A 52 13.29 1.55 -1.09
N GLY A 53 13.31 1.43 0.24
CA GLY A 53 13.30 2.60 1.13
C GLY A 53 14.38 3.62 0.79
N TRP A 54 15.63 3.19 0.59
CA TRP A 54 16.73 4.10 0.24
C TRP A 54 17.01 4.17 -1.26
N GLN A 55 16.59 3.16 -2.04
CA GLN A 55 16.75 3.16 -3.50
C GLN A 55 15.75 4.11 -4.20
N ASP A 56 14.53 4.19 -3.69
CA ASP A 56 13.44 4.97 -4.31
C ASP A 56 13.26 6.35 -3.65
N GLY A 57 14.22 6.77 -2.80
CA GLY A 57 14.26 8.11 -2.21
C GLY A 57 13.29 8.34 -1.04
N TYR A 58 12.76 7.29 -0.41
CA TYR A 58 11.99 7.45 0.83
C TYR A 58 12.88 7.73 2.06
N LEU A 59 14.12 7.25 1.99
CA LEU A 59 15.23 7.52 2.89
C LEU A 59 16.39 8.08 2.06
N ASP A 60 17.26 8.84 2.70
CA ASP A 60 18.50 9.29 2.06
C ASP A 60 19.35 8.10 1.57
N ALA A 61 19.99 8.25 0.41
CA ALA A 61 20.78 7.17 -0.20
C ALA A 61 21.91 6.65 0.71
N SER A 62 22.40 7.47 1.66
CA SER A 62 23.40 7.06 2.64
C SER A 62 22.93 5.98 3.61
N TRP A 63 21.64 5.61 3.61
CA TRP A 63 21.15 4.46 4.35
C TRP A 63 21.54 3.12 3.72
N GLY A 64 21.87 3.08 2.43
CA GLY A 64 22.30 1.86 1.74
C GLY A 64 23.79 1.52 1.87
N THR A 65 24.60 2.43 2.45
CA THR A 65 26.07 2.43 2.32
C THR A 65 26.80 1.53 3.30
N THR A 66 26.22 1.22 4.46
CA THR A 66 26.81 0.32 5.45
C THR A 66 25.85 -0.81 5.82
N PRO A 67 26.35 -2.00 6.23
CA PRO A 67 25.49 -3.12 6.60
C PRO A 67 24.46 -2.77 7.68
N LEU A 68 24.88 -2.03 8.72
CA LEU A 68 23.98 -1.61 9.79
C LEU A 68 22.90 -0.64 9.31
N ARG A 69 23.26 0.36 8.51
CA ARG A 69 22.27 1.31 7.97
C ARG A 69 21.30 0.61 7.03
N ARG A 70 21.79 -0.31 6.19
CA ARG A 70 20.95 -1.11 5.28
C ARG A 70 19.98 -1.97 6.07
N PHE A 71 20.45 -2.65 7.11
CA PHE A 71 19.59 -3.41 8.02
C PHE A 71 18.48 -2.54 8.62
N LEU A 72 18.83 -1.38 9.19
CA LEU A 72 17.85 -0.46 9.76
C LEU A 72 16.87 0.09 8.71
N ALA A 73 17.33 0.36 7.49
CA ALA A 73 16.48 0.78 6.37
C ALA A 73 15.47 -0.30 5.99
N ARG A 74 15.88 -1.57 5.95
CA ARG A 74 15.01 -2.72 5.69
C ARG A 74 13.96 -2.90 6.79
N VAL A 75 14.37 -2.76 8.06
CA VAL A 75 13.44 -2.78 9.20
C VAL A 75 12.41 -1.65 9.08
N TRP A 76 12.87 -0.44 8.77
CA TRP A 76 11.97 0.71 8.55
C TRP A 76 11.00 0.46 7.40
N TRP A 77 11.46 -0.12 6.29
CA TRP A 77 10.62 -0.46 5.14
C TRP A 77 9.53 -1.46 5.51
N LEU A 78 9.86 -2.49 6.29
CA LEU A 78 8.89 -3.46 6.80
C LEU A 78 7.86 -2.82 7.74
N TYR A 79 8.27 -1.86 8.58
CA TYR A 79 7.31 -1.11 9.41
C TYR A 79 6.38 -0.23 8.57
N ARG A 80 6.89 0.35 7.48
CA ARG A 80 6.11 1.19 6.56
C ARG A 80 5.12 0.38 5.72
N ASN A 81 5.49 -0.82 5.29
CA ASN A 81 4.70 -1.67 4.41
C ASN A 81 4.52 -3.08 4.99
N PRO A 82 3.92 -3.21 6.19
CA PRO A 82 3.83 -4.48 6.88
C PRO A 82 2.94 -5.45 6.12
N ALA A 83 3.42 -6.67 5.88
CA ALA A 83 2.64 -7.75 5.25
C ALA A 83 2.01 -7.37 3.89
N TYR A 84 2.63 -6.49 3.11
CA TYR A 84 1.98 -5.96 1.92
C TYR A 84 1.76 -7.02 0.82
N GLY A 85 2.65 -8.02 0.73
CA GLY A 85 2.49 -9.19 -0.11
C GLY A 85 1.31 -10.09 0.30
N TRP A 86 1.02 -10.19 1.61
CA TRP A 86 -0.16 -10.88 2.14
C TRP A 86 -1.46 -10.18 1.71
N ASP A 87 -1.48 -8.84 1.72
CA ASP A 87 -2.65 -8.10 1.25
C ASP A 87 -2.84 -8.20 -0.26
N TYR A 88 -1.78 -8.49 -1.03
CA TYR A 88 -1.79 -8.59 -2.49
C TYR A 88 -2.11 -9.99 -3.01
N VAL A 89 -1.51 -11.04 -2.43
CA VAL A 89 -1.64 -12.42 -2.96
C VAL A 89 -2.89 -13.12 -2.39
N PRO A 90 -2.99 -13.42 -1.07
CA PRO A 90 -4.19 -14.04 -0.49
C PRO A 90 -5.44 -13.18 -0.50
N LEU A 91 -5.30 -11.92 -0.08
CA LEU A 91 -6.45 -11.05 0.20
C LEU A 91 -6.75 -10.11 -0.97
N GLY A 92 -5.84 -10.02 -1.93
CA GLY A 92 -6.01 -9.21 -3.12
C GLY A 92 -7.04 -9.84 -4.06
N VAL A 93 -7.48 -9.04 -5.03
CA VAL A 93 -8.39 -9.50 -6.08
C VAL A 93 -7.81 -9.17 -7.44
N PRO A 94 -8.07 -10.02 -8.47
CA PRO A 94 -7.72 -9.68 -9.84
C PRO A 94 -8.34 -8.34 -10.23
N PHE A 95 -7.57 -7.54 -10.99
CA PHE A 95 -8.06 -6.27 -11.51
C PHE A 95 -8.42 -6.38 -12.98
N GLU A 96 -9.69 -6.15 -13.28
CA GLU A 96 -10.21 -6.04 -14.65
C GLU A 96 -10.96 -4.71 -14.77
N ALA A 97 -10.47 -3.77 -15.59
CA ALA A 97 -11.02 -2.43 -15.70
C ALA A 97 -12.55 -2.41 -15.97
N ALA A 98 -13.02 -3.30 -16.84
CA ALA A 98 -14.43 -3.44 -17.18
C ALA A 98 -15.33 -3.91 -16.01
N ALA A 99 -14.74 -4.51 -14.98
CA ALA A 99 -15.45 -4.99 -13.79
C ALA A 99 -15.64 -3.90 -12.73
N TRP A 100 -15.05 -2.71 -12.92
CA TRP A 100 -15.08 -1.61 -11.97
C TRP A 100 -15.82 -0.39 -12.51
N ARG A 101 -16.61 0.24 -11.65
CA ARG A 101 -17.31 1.49 -11.93
C ARG A 101 -16.92 2.54 -10.90
N VAL A 102 -16.35 3.64 -11.36
CA VAL A 102 -16.11 4.83 -10.54
C VAL A 102 -17.45 5.53 -10.29
N LEU A 103 -17.79 5.71 -9.02
CA LEU A 103 -19.00 6.42 -8.60
C LEU A 103 -18.71 7.90 -8.33
N ARG A 104 -17.52 8.19 -7.80
CA ARG A 104 -17.07 9.55 -7.55
C ARG A 104 -15.56 9.63 -7.64
N TYR A 105 -15.08 10.64 -8.32
CA TYR A 105 -13.68 11.07 -8.28
C TYR A 105 -13.64 12.60 -8.12
N VAL A 106 -12.83 13.06 -7.18
CA VAL A 106 -12.54 14.48 -6.95
C VAL A 106 -11.07 14.56 -6.63
N GLU A 107 -10.34 15.38 -7.39
CA GLU A 107 -8.95 15.71 -7.09
C GLU A 107 -8.80 17.23 -7.17
N ARG A 108 -8.44 17.82 -6.04
CA ARG A 108 -8.20 19.25 -5.84
C ARG A 108 -7.05 19.38 -4.84
N ALA A 109 -6.49 20.58 -4.73
CA ALA A 109 -5.36 20.86 -3.84
C ALA A 109 -5.59 20.43 -2.37
N ASP A 110 -6.84 20.43 -1.89
CA ASP A 110 -7.21 20.13 -0.50
C ASP A 110 -7.98 18.82 -0.32
N LEU A 111 -8.24 18.08 -1.41
CA LEU A 111 -9.08 16.89 -1.37
C LEU A 111 -8.76 15.94 -2.51
N VAL A 112 -8.47 14.70 -2.13
CA VAL A 112 -8.57 13.55 -3.02
C VAL A 112 -9.67 12.63 -2.50
N LEU A 113 -10.68 12.38 -3.33
CA LEU A 113 -11.76 11.44 -3.05
C LEU A 113 -11.93 10.53 -4.27
N PHE A 114 -11.85 9.22 -4.04
CA PHE A 114 -12.13 8.21 -5.05
C PHE A 114 -13.02 7.13 -4.44
N ILE A 115 -14.18 6.91 -5.05
CA ILE A 115 -15.14 5.89 -4.66
C ILE A 115 -15.48 5.05 -5.89
N ALA A 116 -15.26 3.75 -5.80
CA ALA A 116 -15.59 2.81 -6.86
C ALA A 116 -16.18 1.52 -6.30
N ILE A 117 -17.00 0.86 -7.11
CA ILE A 117 -17.51 -0.49 -6.85
C ILE A 117 -17.03 -1.42 -7.95
N GLY A 118 -16.75 -2.66 -7.58
CA GLY A 118 -16.31 -3.71 -8.49
C GLY A 118 -17.17 -4.97 -8.39
N ARG A 119 -16.91 -5.91 -9.28
CA ARG A 119 -17.59 -7.22 -9.31
C ARG A 119 -17.47 -7.97 -7.98
N GLY A 120 -18.50 -8.78 -7.67
CA GLY A 120 -18.49 -9.64 -6.47
C GLY A 120 -18.60 -8.88 -5.14
N GLY A 121 -19.00 -7.61 -5.18
CA GLY A 121 -19.07 -6.73 -4.02
C GLY A 121 -17.69 -6.24 -3.54
N THR A 122 -16.71 -6.17 -4.45
CA THR A 122 -15.46 -5.43 -4.19
C THR A 122 -15.76 -3.93 -4.25
N PHE A 123 -14.97 -3.13 -3.56
CA PHE A 123 -15.13 -1.69 -3.54
C PHE A 123 -13.80 -1.00 -3.26
N ASN A 124 -13.77 0.31 -3.47
CA ASN A 124 -12.68 1.19 -3.09
C ASN A 124 -13.27 2.47 -2.50
N VAL A 125 -12.76 2.87 -1.34
CA VAL A 125 -12.92 4.22 -0.82
C VAL A 125 -11.54 4.75 -0.48
N TYR A 126 -11.11 5.77 -1.21
CA TYR A 126 -9.94 6.56 -0.90
C TYR A 126 -10.36 7.99 -0.58
N TYR A 127 -9.96 8.46 0.59
CA TYR A 127 -10.14 9.83 1.03
C TYR A 127 -8.81 10.37 1.56
N HIS A 128 -8.47 11.59 1.16
CA HIS A 128 -7.40 12.36 1.76
C HIS A 128 -7.82 13.83 1.75
N GLY A 129 -7.98 14.44 2.91
CA GLY A 129 -8.49 15.81 3.03
C GLY A 129 -8.30 16.38 4.42
N ARG A 130 -9.07 17.42 4.75
CA ARG A 130 -9.03 18.10 6.06
C ARG A 130 -9.23 17.18 7.27
N TRP A 131 -9.92 16.04 7.10
CA TRP A 131 -10.20 15.09 8.19
C TRP A 131 -9.18 13.96 8.32
N GLY A 132 -8.12 14.00 7.50
CA GLY A 132 -7.09 12.98 7.49
C GLY A 132 -7.13 12.13 6.22
N MET A 133 -6.76 10.87 6.35
CA MET A 133 -6.71 9.90 5.27
C MET A 133 -7.49 8.63 5.63
N ALA A 134 -8.29 8.13 4.69
CA ALA A 134 -8.92 6.83 4.77
C ALA A 134 -8.69 6.03 3.47
N LYS A 135 -8.37 4.75 3.61
CA LYS A 135 -8.23 3.79 2.51
C LYS A 135 -8.98 2.52 2.89
N LEU A 136 -10.05 2.19 2.19
CA LEU A 136 -10.89 1.03 2.47
C LEU A 136 -11.19 0.25 1.19
N GLY A 137 -11.42 -1.06 1.32
CA GLY A 137 -11.67 -1.98 0.21
C GLY A 137 -10.38 -2.49 -0.42
N TRP A 138 -10.31 -2.51 -1.75
CA TRP A 138 -9.15 -2.95 -2.52
C TRP A 138 -8.63 -1.79 -3.36
N LYS A 139 -7.30 -1.63 -3.50
CA LYS A 139 -6.63 -0.42 -4.04
C LYS A 139 -6.84 -0.13 -5.54
N ALA A 140 -8.08 -0.17 -6.04
CA ALA A 140 -8.45 0.20 -7.40
C ALA A 140 -8.04 1.63 -7.77
N TRP A 141 -7.98 2.59 -6.83
CA TRP A 141 -7.52 3.95 -7.13
C TRP A 141 -6.11 3.97 -7.73
N ASN A 142 -5.22 3.01 -7.41
CA ASN A 142 -3.88 2.92 -8.00
C ASN A 142 -3.88 2.56 -9.49
N ARG A 143 -5.04 2.15 -10.03
CA ARG A 143 -5.25 1.87 -11.45
C ARG A 143 -5.89 3.03 -12.20
N TRP A 144 -6.32 4.09 -11.49
CA TRP A 144 -7.02 5.23 -12.05
C TRP A 144 -6.06 6.40 -12.31
N ASP A 145 -6.08 6.99 -13.50
CA ASP A 145 -5.22 8.12 -13.91
C ASP A 145 -5.92 9.48 -13.84
N GLY A 146 -7.18 9.51 -13.38
CA GLY A 146 -8.03 10.71 -13.34
C GLY A 146 -9.16 10.67 -14.36
N ILE A 147 -8.99 9.94 -15.46
CA ILE A 147 -9.91 9.91 -16.61
C ILE A 147 -10.33 8.46 -16.94
N GLY A 148 -9.44 7.50 -16.68
CA GLY A 148 -9.62 6.09 -16.99
C GLY A 148 -8.74 5.16 -16.16
N TRP A 149 -8.78 3.87 -16.50
CA TRP A 149 -8.06 2.80 -15.80
C TRP A 149 -6.67 2.51 -16.37
N ASN A 150 -5.92 3.55 -16.78
CA ASN A 150 -4.64 3.40 -17.49
C ASN A 150 -3.42 3.83 -16.68
N ALA A 151 -3.52 3.88 -15.34
CA ALA A 151 -2.37 4.24 -14.51
C ALA A 151 -1.20 3.26 -14.73
N THR A 152 -0.07 3.79 -15.19
CA THR A 152 1.10 3.02 -15.62
C THR A 152 1.85 2.37 -14.46
N ALA A 153 1.87 3.02 -13.30
CA ALA A 153 2.61 2.56 -12.13
C ALA A 153 2.27 1.11 -11.75
N TRP A 154 1.02 0.68 -12.01
CA TRP A 154 0.54 -0.64 -11.63
C TRP A 154 0.14 -1.52 -12.82
N ALA A 155 0.47 -1.11 -14.05
CA ALA A 155 0.11 -1.80 -15.30
C ALA A 155 0.44 -3.31 -15.26
N GLY A 156 1.62 -3.66 -14.76
CA GLY A 156 2.14 -5.04 -14.71
C GLY A 156 1.59 -5.95 -13.61
N TYR A 157 0.76 -5.44 -12.68
CA TYR A 157 0.29 -6.21 -11.53
C TYR A 157 -1.13 -6.74 -11.73
N ALA A 158 -1.29 -8.06 -11.82
CA ALA A 158 -2.59 -8.68 -12.08
C ALA A 158 -3.64 -8.44 -10.98
N HIS A 159 -3.22 -8.15 -9.75
CA HIS A 159 -4.12 -7.98 -8.60
C HIS A 159 -4.08 -6.55 -8.05
N ILE A 160 -5.08 -6.21 -7.24
CA ILE A 160 -5.07 -5.05 -6.35
C ILE A 160 -5.20 -5.55 -4.91
N PRO A 161 -4.36 -5.07 -3.98
CA PRO A 161 -4.34 -5.56 -2.63
C PRO A 161 -5.54 -5.04 -1.84
N LEU A 162 -5.91 -5.79 -0.80
CA LEU A 162 -6.77 -5.30 0.26
C LEU A 162 -6.14 -4.05 0.91
N CYS A 163 -6.96 -3.15 1.44
CA CYS A 163 -6.49 -2.06 2.27
C CYS A 163 -7.48 -1.71 3.37
N PHE A 164 -6.92 -1.35 4.53
CA PHE A 164 -7.61 -0.71 5.62
C PHE A 164 -6.65 0.29 6.27
N THR A 165 -6.95 1.57 6.14
CA THR A 165 -6.17 2.65 6.75
C THR A 165 -7.11 3.74 7.17
N VAL A 166 -6.98 4.20 8.41
CA VAL A 166 -7.63 5.40 8.91
C VAL A 166 -6.58 6.18 9.69
N ASN A 167 -6.22 7.37 9.21
CA ASN A 167 -5.23 8.22 9.85
C ASN A 167 -5.77 9.65 9.94
N PRO A 168 -6.25 10.09 11.12
CA PRO A 168 -6.83 11.42 11.29
C PRO A 168 -5.78 12.54 11.34
N PHE A 169 -4.48 12.21 11.34
CA PHE A 169 -3.38 13.16 11.44
C PHE A 169 -2.76 13.50 10.09
N LYS A 170 -2.94 12.62 9.09
CA LYS A 170 -2.47 12.86 7.72
C LYS A 170 -3.47 13.72 6.94
N ARG A 171 -3.51 15.02 7.27
CA ARG A 171 -4.46 16.01 6.72
C ARG A 171 -3.82 16.81 5.61
N ILE A 172 -4.63 17.21 4.64
CA ILE A 172 -4.28 18.26 3.67
C ILE A 172 -5.30 19.40 3.78
N THR A 173 -4.79 20.63 3.71
CA THR A 173 -5.58 21.87 3.76
C THR A 173 -5.04 22.84 2.70
N LEU A 174 -5.85 23.81 2.27
CA LEU A 174 -5.43 24.80 1.26
C LEU A 174 -4.17 25.57 1.66
N ALA A 175 -3.97 25.83 2.96
CA ALA A 175 -2.75 26.46 3.47
C ALA A 175 -1.51 25.56 3.29
N ALA A 176 -1.64 24.26 3.59
CA ALA A 176 -0.54 23.30 3.45
C ALA A 176 -0.24 22.91 1.99
N ALA A 177 -1.17 23.13 1.06
CA ALA A 177 -0.98 22.86 -0.36
C ALA A 177 -0.28 23.99 -1.12
N ALA A 178 -0.16 25.18 -0.53
CA ALA A 178 0.53 26.33 -1.12
C ALA A 178 2.05 26.34 -0.83
N ASP A 179 2.51 25.51 0.09
CA ASP A 179 3.91 25.41 0.54
C ASP A 179 4.71 24.29 -0.17
N HIS A 180 4.14 23.67 -1.21
CA HIS A 180 4.73 22.57 -1.98
C HIS A 180 4.73 22.83 -3.49
#